data_AF-A0A382P5M8-F1
#
_entry.id   AF-A0A382P5M8-F1
#
_cell.length_a   1.000
_cell.length_b   1.000
_cell.length_c   1.000
_cell.angle_alpha   90.00
_cell.angle_beta   90.00
_cell.angle_gamma   90.00
#
_symmetry.space_group_name_H-M   'P 1'
#
loop_
_entity.id
_entity.type
_entity.pdbx_description
1 polymer ?
#
loop_
_entity_poly.entity_id
_entity_poly.type
_entity_poly.pdbx_seq_one_letter_code
_entity_poly.pdbx_strand_id
1 'polypeptide(L)'
;QTRAATLTTVKELTREQLAYRAGLKANPVGFLIWHVFRTEDRYVRTLTGQEESYQTDGWSNKWTLPATITGDRLAMTTGNSWTPEEVGIFQVPPLAELLSYGEAVRERALVMVRNMDTNKLEEVPNSDRPDWTSATYLRSVITHEFGHQQQIDYILGLYHAGSAG
;
A
#
# COMPACT_ATOMS: atom_id res chain seq x y z
N GLN A 1 -16.07 2.92 -2.07
CA GLN A 1 -16.37 3.13 -0.64
C GLN A 1 -15.11 2.97 0.21
N THR A 2 -14.34 1.87 0.06
CA THR A 2 -13.12 1.59 0.86
C THR A 2 -12.11 2.75 0.94
N ARG A 3 -11.57 3.24 -0.18
CA ARG A 3 -10.60 4.36 -0.18
C ARG A 3 -11.11 5.63 0.50
N ALA A 4 -12.38 5.97 0.32
CA ALA A 4 -12.94 7.17 0.93
C ALA A 4 -12.98 7.03 2.46
N ALA A 5 -13.34 5.84 2.96
CA ALA A 5 -13.27 5.53 4.39
C ALA A 5 -11.82 5.60 4.90
N THR A 6 -10.87 4.98 4.18
CA THR A 6 -9.44 5.06 4.50
C THR A 6 -8.94 6.48 4.61
N LEU A 7 -9.18 7.32 3.59
CA LEU A 7 -8.76 8.71 3.62
C LEU A 7 -9.43 9.51 4.74
N THR A 8 -10.69 9.22 5.06
CA THR A 8 -11.38 9.87 6.18
C THR A 8 -10.71 9.56 7.51
N THR A 9 -10.31 8.30 7.73
CA THR A 9 -9.57 7.89 8.94
C THR A 9 -8.18 8.53 9.00
N VAL A 10 -7.44 8.57 7.88
CA VAL A 10 -5.99 8.82 7.94
C VAL A 10 -5.54 10.25 7.60
N LYS A 11 -6.41 11.09 7.03
CA LYS A 11 -6.03 12.42 6.49
C LYS A 11 -5.49 13.43 7.52
N GLU A 12 -5.76 13.21 8.80
CA GLU A 12 -5.43 14.13 9.90
C GLU A 12 -4.52 13.48 10.96
N LEU A 13 -3.89 12.34 10.63
CA LEU A 13 -3.00 11.67 11.58
C LEU A 13 -1.76 12.50 11.89
N THR A 14 -1.44 12.57 13.18
CA THR A 14 -0.17 13.14 13.66
C THR A 14 1.00 12.22 13.33
N ARG A 15 2.23 12.74 13.45
CA ARG A 15 3.46 11.94 13.33
C ARG A 15 3.50 10.80 14.34
N GLU A 16 3.01 11.04 15.56
CA GLU A 16 2.95 10.04 16.63
C GLU A 16 1.99 8.91 16.28
N GLN A 17 0.79 9.24 15.79
CA GLN A 17 -0.17 8.24 15.32
C GLN A 17 0.36 7.45 14.12
N LEU A 18 1.05 8.10 13.18
CA LEU A 18 1.70 7.39 12.06
C LEU A 18 2.76 6.39 12.52
N ALA A 19 3.54 6.74 13.54
CA ALA A 19 4.58 5.88 14.10
C ALA A 19 4.04 4.80 15.05
N TYR A 20 2.81 4.96 15.55
CA TYR A 20 2.22 4.05 16.51
C TYR A 20 2.03 2.64 15.94
N ARG A 21 2.37 1.64 16.76
CA ARG A 21 2.12 0.21 16.52
C ARG A 21 1.58 -0.43 17.80
N ALA A 22 0.59 -1.31 17.66
CA ALA A 22 -0.08 -1.96 18.79
C ALA A 22 0.78 -2.99 19.55
N GLY A 23 2.01 -3.24 19.10
CA GLY A 23 2.97 -4.12 19.73
C GLY A 23 4.26 -4.23 18.91
N LEU A 24 5.30 -4.84 19.46
CA LEU A 24 6.63 -4.91 18.83
C LEU A 24 6.62 -5.61 17.46
N LYS A 25 5.73 -6.60 17.28
CA LYS A 25 5.57 -7.35 16.03
C LYS A 25 4.45 -6.82 15.13
N ALA A 26 3.75 -5.76 15.55
CA ALA A 26 2.70 -5.15 14.76
C ALA A 26 3.28 -4.12 13.78
N ASN A 27 2.63 -3.98 12.63
CA ASN A 27 2.95 -2.92 11.69
C ASN A 27 2.51 -1.56 12.25
N PRO A 28 3.31 -0.49 12.08
CA PRO A 28 2.87 0.86 12.42
C PRO A 28 1.85 1.37 11.39
N VAL A 29 0.98 2.30 11.82
CA VAL A 29 -0.11 2.84 10.97
C VAL A 29 0.43 3.40 9.65
N GLY A 30 1.51 4.16 9.69
CA GLY A 30 2.11 4.75 8.50
C GLY A 30 2.65 3.74 7.50
N PHE A 31 3.19 2.60 7.98
CA PHE A 31 3.60 1.50 7.09
C PHE A 31 2.41 0.87 6.40
N LEU A 32 1.27 0.70 7.07
CA LEU A 32 0.06 0.13 6.47
C LEU A 32 -0.49 1.02 5.36
N ILE A 33 -0.54 2.34 5.58
CA ILE A 33 -0.97 3.31 4.55
C ILE A 33 -0.05 3.22 3.33
N TRP A 34 1.26 3.31 3.57
CA TRP A 34 2.27 3.18 2.52
C TRP A 34 2.14 1.85 1.75
N HIS A 35 1.98 0.74 2.47
CA HIS A 35 1.88 -0.62 1.93
C HIS A 35 0.67 -0.77 1.01
N VAL A 36 -0.47 -0.22 1.40
CA VAL A 36 -1.70 -0.20 0.58
C VAL A 36 -1.45 0.53 -0.74
N PHE A 37 -0.88 1.74 -0.70
CA PHE A 37 -0.64 2.53 -1.91
C PHE A 37 0.44 1.92 -2.82
N ARG A 38 1.53 1.39 -2.25
CA ARG A 38 2.55 0.65 -3.03
C ARG A 38 1.99 -0.61 -3.66
N THR A 39 1.09 -1.32 -2.98
CA THR A 39 0.47 -2.54 -3.50
C THR A 39 -0.48 -2.23 -4.66
N GLU A 40 -1.30 -1.17 -4.55
CA GLU A 40 -2.16 -0.72 -5.66
C GLU A 40 -1.32 -0.29 -6.88
N ASP A 41 -0.24 0.48 -6.68
CA ASP A 41 0.66 0.90 -7.77
C ASP A 41 1.28 -0.30 -8.50
N ARG A 42 1.79 -1.28 -7.73
CA ARG A 42 2.30 -2.54 -8.30
C ARG A 42 1.23 -3.30 -9.07
N TYR A 43 -0.02 -3.29 -8.61
CA TYR A 43 -1.11 -3.97 -9.31
C TYR A 43 -1.48 -3.26 -10.61
N VAL A 44 -1.45 -1.92 -10.65
CA VAL A 44 -1.59 -1.15 -11.89
C VAL A 44 -0.50 -1.56 -12.88
N ARG A 45 0.77 -1.61 -12.44
CA ARG A 45 1.88 -2.12 -13.28
C ARG A 45 1.61 -3.51 -13.81
N THR A 46 1.23 -4.45 -12.94
CA THR A 46 0.96 -5.84 -13.36
C THR A 46 -0.19 -5.93 -14.38
N LEU A 47 -1.25 -5.15 -14.23
CA LEU A 47 -2.43 -5.21 -15.11
C LEU A 47 -2.26 -4.44 -16.43
N THR A 48 -1.33 -3.48 -16.49
CA THR A 48 -1.17 -2.60 -17.65
C THR A 48 0.17 -2.74 -18.37
N GLY A 49 1.16 -3.36 -17.73
CA GLY A 49 2.56 -3.38 -18.17
C GLY A 49 3.30 -2.04 -18.04
N GLN A 50 2.63 -0.97 -17.59
CA GLN A 50 3.28 0.33 -17.37
C GLN A 50 4.15 0.30 -16.11
N GLU A 51 5.23 1.07 -16.10
CA GLU A 51 6.05 1.24 -14.90
C GLU A 51 5.25 1.86 -13.73
N GLU A 52 5.60 1.46 -12.51
CA GLU A 52 5.04 1.98 -11.27
C GLU A 52 5.25 3.51 -11.16
N SER A 53 4.24 4.22 -10.64
CA SER A 53 4.32 5.67 -10.39
C SER A 53 5.42 6.02 -9.40
N TYR A 54 5.69 5.12 -8.47
CA TYR A 54 6.78 5.29 -7.51
C TYR A 54 8.12 5.64 -8.17
N GLN A 55 8.43 5.04 -9.32
CA GLN A 55 9.63 5.37 -10.11
C GLN A 55 9.36 6.53 -11.06
N THR A 56 8.29 6.43 -11.87
CA THR A 56 8.04 7.34 -13.00
C THR A 56 7.70 8.77 -12.58
N ASP A 57 7.06 8.94 -11.43
CA ASP A 57 6.71 10.26 -10.87
C ASP A 57 7.76 10.75 -9.84
N GLY A 58 8.87 10.01 -9.69
CA GLY A 58 10.02 10.43 -8.87
C GLY A 58 9.85 10.28 -7.36
N TRP A 59 8.83 9.56 -6.88
CA TRP A 59 8.64 9.29 -5.44
C TRP A 59 9.82 8.52 -4.83
N SER A 60 10.45 7.63 -5.62
CA SER A 60 11.67 6.90 -5.24
C SER A 60 12.85 7.81 -4.92
N ASN A 61 12.85 9.06 -5.40
CA ASN A 61 13.89 10.05 -5.09
C ASN A 61 13.63 10.76 -3.76
N LYS A 62 12.38 10.72 -3.25
CA LYS A 62 11.98 11.38 -2.00
C LYS A 62 12.10 10.46 -0.80
N TRP A 63 11.68 9.21 -0.95
CA TRP A 63 11.76 8.20 0.10
C TRP A 63 12.18 6.86 -0.50
N THR A 64 13.30 6.34 -0.02
CA THR A 64 13.90 5.09 -0.50
C THR A 64 13.54 3.92 0.41
N LEU A 65 13.46 2.72 -0.18
CA LEU A 65 13.39 1.50 0.63
C LEU A 65 14.70 1.33 1.44
N PRO A 66 14.66 0.69 2.62
CA PRO A 66 15.87 0.44 3.40
C PRO A 66 16.89 -0.35 2.57
N ALA A 67 18.14 0.11 2.53
CA ALA A 67 19.22 -0.52 1.75
C ALA A 67 19.52 -1.97 2.19
N THR A 68 19.08 -2.36 3.38
CA THR A 68 19.18 -3.72 3.92
C THR A 68 18.23 -4.71 3.24
N ILE A 69 17.20 -4.23 2.52
CA ILE A 69 16.31 -5.07 1.71
C ILE A 69 17.04 -5.42 0.40
N THR A 70 17.57 -6.64 0.31
CA THR A 70 18.43 -7.10 -0.79
C THR A 70 18.03 -8.48 -1.33
N GLY A 71 18.63 -8.91 -2.45
CA GLY A 71 18.39 -10.22 -3.06
C GLY A 71 16.97 -10.36 -3.63
N ASP A 72 16.38 -11.55 -3.55
CA ASP A 72 14.99 -11.83 -3.99
C ASP A 72 13.96 -10.90 -3.31
N ARG A 73 14.32 -10.36 -2.13
CA ARG A 73 13.51 -9.40 -1.38
C ARG A 73 13.45 -8.03 -2.05
N LEU A 74 14.40 -7.70 -2.94
CA LEU A 74 14.37 -6.45 -3.71
C LEU A 74 13.12 -6.38 -4.61
N ALA A 75 12.61 -7.52 -5.09
CA ALA A 75 11.35 -7.58 -5.82
C ALA A 75 10.13 -7.31 -4.93
N MET A 76 10.28 -7.36 -3.60
CA MET A 76 9.23 -7.12 -2.61
C MET A 76 9.14 -5.63 -2.24
N THR A 77 9.05 -4.79 -3.27
CA THR A 77 9.09 -3.32 -3.18
C THR A 77 7.91 -2.65 -2.48
N THR A 78 6.96 -3.46 -1.98
CA THR A 78 5.75 -3.00 -1.30
C THR A 78 5.74 -3.34 0.18
N GLY A 79 6.81 -3.93 0.74
CA GLY A 79 6.81 -4.37 2.13
C GLY A 79 6.15 -5.71 2.39
N ASN A 80 5.66 -6.38 1.34
CA ASN A 80 5.13 -7.73 1.46
C ASN A 80 6.23 -8.68 1.98
N SER A 81 5.88 -9.56 2.91
CA SER A 81 6.78 -10.48 3.64
C SER A 81 8.05 -9.84 4.24
N TRP A 82 7.98 -8.55 4.57
CA TRP A 82 9.00 -7.94 5.42
C TRP A 82 8.90 -8.48 6.86
N THR A 83 10.05 -8.62 7.52
CA THR A 83 10.11 -9.01 8.94
C THR A 83 9.77 -7.82 9.84
N PRO A 84 9.38 -8.05 11.10
CA PRO A 84 9.15 -6.96 12.05
C PRO A 84 10.35 -6.00 12.21
N GLU A 85 11.57 -6.52 12.09
CA GLU A 85 12.81 -5.75 12.17
C GLU A 85 12.96 -4.82 10.96
N GLU A 86 12.67 -5.32 9.75
CA GLU A 86 12.67 -4.52 8.53
C GLU A 86 11.59 -3.43 8.54
N VAL A 87 10.39 -3.76 9.01
CA VAL A 87 9.32 -2.78 9.27
C VAL A 87 9.73 -1.79 10.36
N GLY A 88 10.57 -2.22 11.32
CA GLY A 88 11.10 -1.41 12.41
C GLY A 88 12.07 -0.31 11.95
N ILE A 89 12.89 -0.58 10.93
CA ILE A 89 13.85 0.38 10.38
C ILE A 89 13.27 1.26 9.26
N PHE A 90 12.10 0.89 8.73
CA PHE A 90 11.43 1.65 7.68
C PHE A 90 11.04 3.05 8.17
N GLN A 91 11.54 4.06 7.46
CA GLN A 91 11.18 5.46 7.71
C GLN A 91 9.90 5.77 6.94
N VAL A 92 8.79 5.91 7.66
CA VAL A 92 7.51 6.29 7.08
C VAL A 92 7.62 7.72 6.50
N PRO A 93 7.25 7.94 5.23
CA PRO A 93 7.24 9.27 4.64
C PRO A 93 6.24 10.21 5.35
N PRO A 94 6.40 11.54 5.23
CA PRO A 94 5.43 12.49 5.76
C PRO A 94 4.00 12.19 5.27
N LEU A 95 2.99 12.37 6.13
CA LEU A 95 1.59 12.05 5.80
C LEU A 95 1.16 12.68 4.47
N ALA A 96 1.42 13.98 4.31
CA ALA A 96 1.03 14.71 3.10
C ALA A 96 1.62 14.07 1.83
N GLU A 97 2.87 13.61 1.87
CA GLU A 97 3.49 12.92 0.74
C GLU A 97 2.87 11.55 0.47
N LEU A 98 2.55 10.78 1.53
CA LEU A 98 1.84 9.51 1.38
C LEU A 98 0.46 9.70 0.74
N LEU A 99 -0.29 10.73 1.17
CA LEU A 99 -1.61 11.02 0.62
C LEU A 99 -1.52 11.45 -0.85
N SER A 100 -0.59 12.34 -1.20
CA SER A 100 -0.38 12.74 -2.60
C SER A 100 0.07 11.57 -3.47
N TYR A 101 0.92 10.68 -2.97
CA TYR A 101 1.28 9.45 -3.68
C TYR A 101 0.06 8.53 -3.87
N GLY A 102 -0.73 8.30 -2.82
CA GLY A 102 -1.94 7.50 -2.87
C GLY A 102 -3.00 8.05 -3.83
N GLU A 103 -3.08 9.37 -3.98
CA GLU A 103 -3.92 10.06 -4.96
C GLU A 103 -3.44 9.79 -6.39
N ALA A 104 -2.15 10.02 -6.68
CA ALA A 104 -1.56 9.74 -7.99
C ALA A 104 -1.75 8.27 -8.42
N VAL A 105 -1.51 7.32 -7.51
CA VAL A 105 -1.75 5.89 -7.75
C VAL A 105 -3.23 5.62 -8.04
N ARG A 106 -4.14 6.26 -7.30
CA ARG A 106 -5.57 6.08 -7.50
C ARG A 106 -6.05 6.59 -8.85
N GLU A 107 -5.56 7.73 -9.30
CA GLU A 107 -5.88 8.27 -10.62
C GLU A 107 -5.50 7.26 -11.71
N ARG A 108 -4.28 6.71 -11.64
CA ARG A 108 -3.82 5.67 -12.58
C ARG A 108 -4.67 4.40 -12.50
N ALA A 109 -5.02 3.95 -11.30
CA ALA A 109 -5.87 2.79 -11.11
C ALA A 109 -7.28 3.00 -11.71
N LEU A 110 -7.87 4.17 -11.54
CA LEU A 110 -9.18 4.49 -12.11
C LEU A 110 -9.14 4.62 -13.63
N VAL A 111 -8.07 5.19 -14.20
CA VAL A 111 -7.85 5.22 -15.65
C VAL A 111 -7.72 3.80 -16.20
N MET A 112 -6.96 2.92 -15.52
CA MET A 112 -6.83 1.51 -15.88
C MET A 112 -8.19 0.80 -15.88
N VAL A 113 -8.98 0.93 -14.81
CA VAL A 113 -10.29 0.26 -14.70
C VAL A 113 -11.27 0.78 -15.75
N ARG A 114 -11.30 2.09 -16.02
CA ARG A 114 -12.20 2.69 -17.02
C ARG A 114 -11.92 2.21 -18.45
N ASN A 115 -10.67 1.90 -18.76
CA ASN A 115 -10.23 1.51 -20.10
C ASN A 115 -9.99 0.00 -20.25
N MET A 116 -10.27 -0.79 -19.21
CA MET A 116 -10.04 -2.24 -19.25
C MET A 116 -11.03 -2.93 -20.19
N ASP A 117 -10.51 -3.74 -21.11
CA ASP A 117 -11.31 -4.67 -21.90
C ASP A 117 -11.73 -5.86 -21.04
N THR A 118 -13.03 -5.99 -20.80
CA THR A 118 -13.57 -7.06 -19.95
C THR A 118 -13.32 -8.45 -20.50
N ASN A 119 -13.02 -8.61 -21.79
CA ASN A 119 -12.65 -9.90 -22.37
C ASN A 119 -11.29 -10.40 -21.86
N LYS A 120 -10.46 -9.51 -21.30
CA LYS A 120 -9.14 -9.82 -20.75
C LYS A 120 -9.15 -10.19 -19.27
N LEU A 121 -10.33 -10.26 -18.65
CA LEU A 121 -10.46 -10.55 -17.22
C LEU A 121 -9.92 -11.93 -16.82
N GLU A 122 -9.94 -12.89 -17.74
CA GLU A 122 -9.42 -14.26 -17.53
C GLU A 122 -7.95 -14.42 -17.97
N GLU A 123 -7.32 -13.37 -18.51
CA GLU A 123 -5.89 -13.41 -18.82
C GLU A 123 -5.07 -13.50 -17.52
N VAL A 124 -3.93 -14.17 -17.59
CA VAL A 124 -2.96 -14.33 -16.49
C VAL A 124 -1.79 -13.39 -16.74
N PRO A 125 -1.77 -12.18 -16.15
CA PRO A 125 -0.78 -11.15 -16.49
C PRO A 125 0.60 -11.38 -15.86
N ASN A 126 0.72 -12.33 -14.92
CA ASN A 126 1.96 -12.59 -14.19
C ASN A 126 2.28 -14.09 -14.18
N SER A 127 3.33 -14.49 -14.88
CA SER A 127 3.79 -15.88 -14.96
C SER A 127 4.17 -16.48 -13.61
N ASP A 128 4.60 -15.65 -12.65
CA ASP A 128 4.96 -16.09 -11.30
C ASP A 128 3.73 -16.39 -10.42
N ARG A 129 2.55 -16.01 -10.89
CA ARG A 129 1.26 -16.29 -10.25
C ARG A 129 0.28 -16.86 -11.28
N PRO A 130 0.51 -18.10 -11.75
CA PRO A 130 -0.23 -18.69 -12.86
C PRO A 130 -1.74 -18.84 -12.57
N ASP A 131 -2.12 -18.92 -11.29
CA ASP A 131 -3.52 -19.04 -10.87
C ASP A 131 -4.25 -17.68 -10.74
N TRP A 132 -3.54 -16.56 -10.95
CA TRP A 132 -4.10 -15.21 -10.79
C TRP A 132 -4.44 -14.59 -12.12
N THR A 133 -5.73 -14.56 -12.43
CA THR A 133 -6.28 -13.79 -13.55
C THR A 133 -6.34 -12.28 -13.25
N SER A 134 -6.51 -11.47 -14.29
CA SER A 134 -6.77 -10.02 -14.15
C SER A 134 -7.93 -9.72 -13.20
N ALA A 135 -9.03 -10.50 -13.28
CA ALA A 135 -10.16 -10.40 -12.35
C ALA A 135 -9.75 -10.70 -10.90
N THR A 136 -8.85 -11.65 -10.69
CA THR A 136 -8.32 -11.97 -9.36
C THR A 136 -7.50 -10.82 -8.77
N TYR A 137 -6.66 -10.16 -9.58
CA TYR A 137 -5.95 -8.95 -9.13
C TYR A 137 -6.91 -7.79 -8.78
N LEU A 138 -7.95 -7.56 -9.60
CA LEU A 138 -8.95 -6.53 -9.32
C LEU A 138 -9.74 -6.82 -8.04
N ARG A 139 -10.15 -8.07 -7.81
CA ARG A 139 -10.77 -8.45 -6.53
C ARG A 139 -9.80 -8.23 -5.38
N SER A 140 -8.55 -8.68 -5.55
CA SER A 140 -7.53 -8.62 -4.52
C SER A 140 -7.18 -7.18 -4.14
N VAL A 141 -7.15 -6.21 -5.06
CA VAL A 141 -6.82 -4.82 -4.70
C VAL A 141 -7.86 -4.25 -3.73
N ILE A 142 -9.13 -4.58 -3.96
CA ILE A 142 -10.25 -4.11 -3.12
C ILE A 142 -10.20 -4.78 -1.74
N THR A 143 -10.08 -6.11 -1.70
CA THR A 143 -10.10 -6.84 -0.43
C THR A 143 -8.84 -6.59 0.40
N HIS A 144 -7.69 -6.39 -0.25
CA HIS A 144 -6.44 -6.04 0.40
C HIS A 144 -6.50 -4.66 1.06
N GLU A 145 -6.97 -3.64 0.33
CA GLU A 145 -7.17 -2.30 0.90
C GLU A 145 -8.16 -2.34 2.06
N PHE A 146 -9.27 -3.07 1.92
CA PHE A 146 -10.27 -3.19 2.97
C PHE A 146 -9.73 -3.87 4.24
N GLY A 147 -8.96 -4.95 4.11
CA GLY A 147 -8.36 -5.63 5.27
C GLY A 147 -7.38 -4.73 6.03
N HIS A 148 -6.53 -3.99 5.33
CA HIS A 148 -5.61 -3.06 5.98
C HIS A 148 -6.30 -1.82 6.53
N GLN A 149 -7.41 -1.38 5.92
CA GLN A 149 -8.22 -0.31 6.50
C GLN A 149 -8.73 -0.67 7.89
N GLN A 150 -9.30 -1.86 8.05
CA GLN A 150 -9.79 -2.34 9.34
C GLN A 150 -8.66 -2.49 10.36
N GLN A 151 -7.48 -2.91 9.91
CA GLN A 151 -6.29 -2.97 10.75
C GLN A 151 -5.88 -1.58 11.26
N ILE A 152 -5.91 -0.56 10.39
CA ILE A 152 -5.63 0.83 10.76
C ILE A 152 -6.65 1.34 11.78
N ASP A 153 -7.94 1.15 11.51
CA ASP A 153 -9.03 1.58 12.40
C ASP A 153 -8.87 0.95 13.80
N TYR A 154 -8.55 -0.35 13.88
CA TYR A 154 -8.34 -1.05 15.14
C TYR A 154 -7.11 -0.53 15.90
N ILE A 155 -5.98 -0.34 15.22
CA ILE A 155 -4.74 0.17 15.83
C ILE A 155 -4.95 1.60 16.38
N LEU A 156 -5.63 2.46 15.64
CA LEU A 156 -5.95 3.82 16.10
C LEU A 156 -6.92 3.81 17.29
N GLY A 157 -7.89 2.89 17.30
CA GLY A 157 -8.77 2.68 18.46
C GLY A 157 -7.98 2.35 19.74
N LEU A 158 -6.97 1.48 19.64
CA LEU A 158 -6.08 1.14 20.75
C LEU A 158 -5.21 2.33 21.19
N TYR A 159 -4.67 3.10 20.24
CA TYR A 159 -3.92 4.32 20.53
C TYR A 159 -4.75 5.29 21.37
N HIS A 160 -5.98 5.56 20.94
CA HIS A 160 -6.87 6.49 21.62
C HIS A 160 -7.25 6.01 23.02
N ALA A 161 -7.54 4.72 23.19
CA ALA A 161 -7.84 4.15 24.50
C ALA A 161 -6.66 4.28 25.48
N GLY A 162 -5.43 4.11 25.00
CA GLY A 162 -4.22 4.27 25.81
C GLY A 162 -3.85 5.73 26.12
N SER A 163 -4.23 6.68 25.26
CA SER A 163 -3.99 8.12 25.45
C SER A 163 -5.01 8.83 26.36
N ALA A 164 -6.14 8.18 26.64
CA ALA A 164 -7.24 8.73 27.43
C ALA A 164 -7.13 8.48 28.94
N GLY A 165 -6.08 7.78 29.38
CA GLY A 165 -5.73 7.55 30.79
C GLY A 165 -4.45 8.25 31.18
#